data_AF-A0A1H7VW61-F1
#
_entry.id   AF-A0A1H7VW61-F1
#
_cell.length_a   1.000
_cell.length_b   1.000
_cell.length_c   1.000
_cell.angle_alpha   90.00
_cell.angle_beta   90.00
_cell.angle_gamma   90.00
#
_symmetry.space_group_name_H-M   'P 1'
#
loop_
_entity.id
_entity.type
_entity.pdbx_description
1 polymer ?
#
loop_
_entity_poly.entity_id
_entity_poly.type
_entity_poly.pdbx_seq_one_letter_code
_entity_poly.pdbx_strand_id
1 'polypeptide(L)'
;MVRNRYGFYVLLLSACTVGYSWLLYNFLTLNNHTHHKVICLFKKVTHLPCPSCGATRSLECLLHGKLTQAILINPLGLIVAFILVVAPIWVTYDLITRKSGLYHLYRRVEIQLKKPVLALPLVLLILANWVWNISKGL
;
A
#
# COMPACT_ATOMS: atom_id res chain seq x y z
N MET A 1 -8.33 16.91 -0.98
CA MET A 1 -9.16 17.01 0.24
C MET A 1 -10.54 16.47 -0.11
N VAL A 2 -10.89 15.27 0.35
CA VAL A 2 -12.17 14.65 -0.03
C VAL A 2 -13.30 15.31 0.75
N ARG A 3 -14.21 15.99 0.06
CA ARG A 3 -15.19 16.90 0.69
C ARG A 3 -16.39 16.19 1.35
N ASN A 4 -16.64 14.91 1.04
CA ASN A 4 -17.76 14.12 1.59
C ASN A 4 -17.43 12.61 1.67
N ARG A 5 -18.06 11.88 2.59
CA ARG A 5 -17.84 10.44 2.88
C ARG A 5 -17.96 9.54 1.65
N TYR A 6 -18.93 9.82 0.77
CA TYR A 6 -19.15 9.01 -0.43
C TYR A 6 -18.00 9.16 -1.45
N GLY A 7 -17.47 10.37 -1.60
CA GLY A 7 -16.28 10.59 -2.45
C GLY A 7 -15.07 9.84 -1.90
N PHE A 8 -14.95 9.71 -0.58
CA PHE A 8 -13.84 8.99 0.06
C PHE A 8 -13.97 7.48 -0.18
N TYR A 9 -15.17 6.93 -0.02
CA TYR A 9 -15.43 5.52 -0.30
C TYR A 9 -15.26 5.17 -1.77
N VAL A 10 -15.73 6.00 -2.70
CA VAL A 10 -15.53 5.77 -4.14
C VAL A 10 -14.04 5.77 -4.48
N LEU A 11 -13.28 6.75 -3.98
CA LEU A 11 -11.84 6.80 -4.21
C LEU A 11 -11.14 5.56 -3.63
N LEU A 12 -11.46 5.18 -2.40
CA LEU A 12 -10.84 4.02 -1.75
C LEU A 12 -11.17 2.71 -2.46
N LEU A 13 -12.44 2.49 -2.82
CA LEU A 13 -12.85 1.31 -3.57
C LEU A 13 -12.20 1.28 -4.96
N SER A 14 -12.15 2.41 -5.68
CA SER A 14 -11.48 2.47 -6.98
C SER A 14 -9.99 2.10 -6.88
N ALA A 15 -9.30 2.59 -5.85
CA ALA A 15 -7.90 2.26 -5.59
C ALA A 15 -7.73 0.77 -5.26
N CYS A 16 -8.63 0.20 -4.44
CA CYS A 16 -8.64 -1.23 -4.15
C CYS A 16 -8.89 -2.07 -5.40
N THR A 17 -9.85 -1.70 -6.24
CA THR A 17 -10.14 -2.40 -7.51
C THR A 17 -8.91 -2.40 -8.41
N VAL A 18 -8.28 -1.24 -8.62
CA VAL A 18 -7.03 -1.15 -9.40
C VAL A 18 -5.93 -2.02 -8.79
N GLY A 19 -5.77 -2.01 -7.46
CA GLY A 19 -4.80 -2.84 -6.76
C GLY A 19 -5.04 -4.34 -6.95
N TYR A 20 -6.29 -4.79 -6.81
CA TYR A 20 -6.67 -6.19 -7.04
C TYR A 20 -6.49 -6.61 -8.50
N SER A 21 -6.91 -5.78 -9.45
CA SER A 21 -6.71 -6.04 -10.88
C SER A 21 -5.22 -6.14 -11.22
N TRP A 22 -4.38 -5.27 -10.65
CA TRP A 22 -2.93 -5.34 -10.82
C TRP A 22 -2.34 -6.62 -10.23
N LEU A 23 -2.72 -6.99 -9.00
CA LEU A 23 -2.24 -8.23 -8.37
C LEU A 23 -2.68 -9.47 -9.13
N LEU A 24 -3.94 -9.51 -9.59
CA LEU A 24 -4.45 -10.60 -10.40
C LEU A 24 -3.70 -10.71 -11.73
N TYR A 25 -3.46 -9.57 -12.41
CA TYR A 25 -2.67 -9.54 -13.62
C TYR A 25 -1.26 -10.10 -13.40
N ASN A 26 -0.56 -9.67 -12.34
CA ASN A 26 0.76 -10.21 -12.01
C ASN A 26 0.70 -11.70 -11.68
N PHE A 27 -0.26 -12.13 -10.87
CA PHE A 27 -0.42 -13.55 -10.52
C PHE A 27 -0.65 -14.43 -11.77
N LEU A 28 -1.52 -14.00 -12.68
CA LEU A 28 -1.80 -14.72 -13.93
C LEU A 28 -0.60 -14.69 -14.89
N THR A 29 0.15 -13.59 -14.94
CA THR A 29 1.29 -13.42 -15.85
C THR A 29 2.55 -14.14 -15.33
N LEU A 30 2.75 -14.25 -14.02
CA LEU A 30 3.91 -14.89 -13.39
C LEU A 30 3.95 -16.41 -13.58
N ASN A 31 2.79 -17.06 -13.80
CA ASN A 31 2.74 -18.48 -14.17
C ASN A 31 3.35 -18.77 -15.55
N ASN A 32 3.52 -17.73 -16.38
CA ASN A 32 4.35 -17.81 -17.58
C ASN A 32 5.75 -17.30 -17.18
N HIS A 33 6.74 -18.19 -17.16
CA HIS A 33 8.13 -18.05 -16.65
C HIS A 33 8.97 -16.81 -17.07
N THR A 34 8.39 -15.79 -17.68
CA THR A 34 9.02 -14.49 -17.87
C THR A 34 9.03 -13.72 -16.55
N HIS A 35 10.19 -13.64 -15.91
CA HIS A 35 10.48 -12.75 -14.78
C HIS A 35 10.25 -11.27 -15.17
N HIS A 36 8.99 -10.83 -15.24
CA HIS A 36 8.66 -9.44 -15.43
C HIS A 36 9.02 -8.69 -14.16
N LYS A 37 10.22 -8.11 -14.14
CA LYS A 37 10.60 -7.10 -13.15
C LYS A 37 9.61 -5.94 -13.29
N VAL A 38 8.77 -5.74 -12.28
CA VAL A 38 7.94 -4.53 -12.17
C VAL A 38 8.84 -3.31 -12.34
N ILE A 39 8.65 -2.60 -13.45
CA ILE A 39 9.49 -1.44 -13.79
C ILE A 39 9.01 -0.27 -12.96
N CYS A 40 9.78 0.11 -11.94
CA CYS A 40 9.56 1.36 -11.24
C CYS A 40 10.05 2.51 -12.13
N LEU A 41 9.13 3.33 -12.65
CA LEU A 41 9.47 4.50 -13.47
C LEU A 41 10.39 5.47 -12.73
N PHE A 42 10.19 5.64 -11.42
CA PHE A 42 11.06 6.46 -10.58
C PHE A 42 12.51 5.94 -10.63
N LYS A 43 12.72 4.64 -10.37
CA LYS A 43 14.05 4.01 -10.47
C LYS A 43 14.64 4.10 -11.88
N LYS A 44 13.81 4.05 -12.93
CA LYS A 44 14.26 4.18 -14.33
C LYS A 44 14.81 5.58 -14.63
N VAL A 45 14.24 6.61 -14.02
CA VAL A 45 14.63 8.02 -14.25
C VAL A 45 15.72 8.48 -13.29
N THR A 46 15.61 8.16 -12.00
CA THR A 46 16.52 8.67 -10.96
C THR A 46 17.65 7.70 -10.62
N HIS A 47 17.60 6.47 -11.12
CA HIS A 47 18.48 5.36 -10.73
C HIS A 47 18.41 4.97 -9.25
N LEU A 48 17.49 5.56 -8.47
CA LEU A 48 17.28 5.28 -7.06
C LEU A 48 15.91 4.61 -6.83
N PRO A 49 15.81 3.57 -5.98
CA PRO A 49 14.51 3.07 -5.56
C PRO A 49 13.76 4.13 -4.76
N CYS A 50 12.44 4.23 -4.91
CA CYS A 50 11.59 4.99 -3.99
C CYS A 50 11.29 4.16 -2.72
N PRO A 51 10.76 4.75 -1.63
CA PRO A 51 10.43 4.00 -0.42
C PRO A 51 9.44 2.84 -0.65
N SER A 52 8.60 2.89 -1.68
CA SER A 52 7.67 1.82 -2.03
C SER A 52 8.22 0.79 -3.03
N CYS A 53 9.45 0.94 -3.52
CA CYS A 53 10.07 -0.05 -4.41
C CYS A 53 10.07 -1.43 -3.76
N GLY A 54 9.53 -2.43 -4.46
CA GLY A 54 9.40 -3.80 -3.95
C GLY A 54 8.10 -4.10 -3.22
N ALA A 55 7.17 -3.15 -3.05
CA ALA A 55 5.87 -3.42 -2.40
C ALA A 55 5.05 -4.52 -3.11
N THR A 56 5.03 -4.55 -4.45
CA THR A 56 4.36 -5.62 -5.21
C THR A 56 5.01 -6.99 -4.99
N ARG A 57 6.35 -7.07 -4.99
CA ARG A 57 7.09 -8.30 -4.69
C ARG A 57 6.86 -8.78 -3.26
N SER A 58 6.75 -7.83 -2.32
CA SER A 58 6.39 -8.12 -0.93
C SER A 58 4.98 -8.70 -0.83
N LEU A 59 4.00 -8.12 -1.52
CA LEU A 59 2.63 -8.65 -1.63
C LEU A 59 2.60 -10.06 -2.24
N GLU A 60 3.36 -10.30 -3.30
CA GLU A 60 3.48 -11.63 -3.91
C GLU A 60 4.05 -12.65 -2.91
N CYS A 61 5.09 -12.30 -2.15
CA CYS A 61 5.60 -13.17 -1.08
C CYS A 61 4.53 -13.46 -0.02
N LEU A 62 3.70 -12.48 0.36
CA LEU A 62 2.57 -12.71 1.27
C LEU A 62 1.54 -13.69 0.68
N LEU A 63 1.22 -13.56 -0.60
CA LEU A 63 0.29 -14.48 -1.28
C LEU A 63 0.81 -15.92 -1.32
N HIS A 64 2.13 -16.11 -1.33
CA HIS A 64 2.77 -17.43 -1.24
C HIS A 64 3.02 -17.88 0.21
N GLY A 65 2.49 -17.19 1.23
CA GLY A 65 2.67 -17.52 2.64
C GLY A 65 4.05 -17.20 3.22
N LYS A 66 4.90 -16.47 2.49
CA LYS A 66 6.28 -16.17 2.88
C LYS A 66 6.37 -14.81 3.59
N LEU A 67 5.82 -14.74 4.81
CA LEU A 67 5.74 -13.50 5.60
C LEU A 67 7.11 -12.86 5.86
N THR A 68 8.10 -13.64 6.30
CA THR A 68 9.44 -13.13 6.58
C THR A 68 10.09 -12.51 5.34
N GLN A 69 9.94 -13.17 4.18
CA GLN A 69 10.48 -12.66 2.92
C GLN A 69 9.76 -11.37 2.49
N ALA A 70 8.44 -11.28 2.69
CA ALA A 70 7.69 -10.08 2.39
C ALA A 70 8.17 -8.86 3.19
N ILE A 71 8.43 -9.04 4.50
CA ILE A 71 8.97 -8.00 5.37
C ILE A 71 10.38 -7.59 4.92
N LEU A 72 11.24 -8.57 4.64
CA LEU A 72 12.61 -8.32 4.19
C LEU A 72 12.66 -7.57 2.85
N ILE A 73 11.72 -7.85 1.94
CA ILE A 73 11.61 -7.13 0.67
C ILE A 73 11.20 -5.69 0.92
N ASN A 74 10.01 -5.45 1.49
CA ASN A 74 9.55 -4.11 1.85
C ASN A 74 8.37 -4.21 2.84
N PRO A 75 8.50 -3.71 4.08
CA PRO A 75 7.43 -3.75 5.08
C PRO A 75 6.18 -2.97 4.65
N LEU A 76 6.30 -1.98 3.75
CA LEU A 76 5.13 -1.26 3.22
C LEU A 76 4.20 -2.20 2.43
N GLY A 77 4.70 -3.31 1.89
CA GLY A 77 3.87 -4.33 1.23
C GLY A 77 2.82 -4.92 2.18
N LEU A 78 3.14 -5.11 3.45
CA LEU A 78 2.20 -5.59 4.47
C LEU A 78 1.11 -4.55 4.75
N ILE A 79 1.47 -3.27 4.80
CA ILE A 79 0.51 -2.18 4.99
C ILE A 79 -0.47 -2.14 3.82
N VAL A 80 0.04 -2.25 2.59
CA VAL A 80 -0.81 -2.30 1.39
C VAL A 80 -1.71 -3.55 1.41
N ALA A 81 -1.19 -4.71 1.81
CA ALA A 81 -1.98 -5.94 1.93
C ALA A 81 -3.14 -5.76 2.92
N PHE A 82 -2.84 -5.20 4.09
CA PHE A 82 -3.82 -4.91 5.11
C PHE A 82 -4.90 -3.95 4.61
N ILE A 83 -4.52 -2.86 3.92
CA ILE A 83 -5.48 -1.91 3.35
C ILE A 83 -6.36 -2.59 2.29
N LEU A 84 -5.77 -3.38 1.39
CA LEU A 84 -6.53 -4.07 0.34
C LEU A 84 -7.60 -5.00 0.92
N VAL A 85 -7.31 -5.69 2.03
CA VAL A 85 -8.28 -6.58 2.70
C VAL A 85 -9.28 -5.79 3.53
N VAL A 86 -8.82 -4.92 4.43
CA VAL A 86 -9.67 -4.30 5.45
C VAL A 86 -10.53 -3.17 4.89
N ALA A 87 -9.98 -2.34 3.99
CA ALA A 87 -10.71 -1.20 3.45
C ALA A 87 -12.03 -1.56 2.76
N PRO A 88 -12.09 -2.49 1.78
CA PRO A 88 -13.34 -2.83 1.11
C PRO A 88 -14.36 -3.45 2.05
N ILE A 89 -13.92 -4.31 2.99
CA ILE A 89 -14.81 -4.94 3.99
C ILE A 89 -15.42 -3.88 4.92
N TRP A 90 -14.62 -2.92 5.36
CA TRP A 90 -15.11 -1.88 6.26
C TRP A 90 -16.01 -0.88 5.50
N VAL A 91 -15.68 -0.52 4.26
CA VAL A 91 -16.54 0.31 3.42
C VAL A 91 -17.90 -0.35 3.19
N THR A 92 -17.93 -1.64 2.83
CA THR A 92 -19.20 -2.37 2.64
C THR A 92 -20.00 -2.45 3.93
N TYR A 93 -19.35 -2.71 5.06
CA TYR A 93 -20.00 -2.68 6.37
C TYR A 93 -20.60 -1.31 6.71
N ASP A 94 -19.86 -0.22 6.51
CA ASP A 94 -20.34 1.15 6.74
C ASP A 94 -21.54 1.48 5.84
N LEU A 95 -21.51 1.06 4.56
CA LEU A 95 -22.62 1.27 3.62
C LEU A 95 -23.88 0.49 4.01
N ILE A 96 -23.75 -0.78 4.40
CA ILE A 96 -24.88 -1.63 4.82
C ILE A 96 -25.50 -1.12 6.12
N THR A 97 -24.66 -0.78 7.10
CA THR A 97 -25.12 -0.32 8.43
C THR A 97 -25.44 1.17 8.47
N ARG A 98 -25.26 1.89 7.34
CA ARG A 98 -25.36 3.36 7.21
C ARG A 98 -24.47 4.13 8.22
N LYS A 99 -23.44 3.47 8.75
CA LYS A 99 -22.44 4.06 9.63
C LYS A 99 -21.36 4.78 8.80
N SER A 100 -20.45 5.44 9.49
CA SER A 100 -19.32 6.14 8.85
C SER A 100 -18.02 5.98 9.65
N GLY A 101 -17.83 4.80 10.25
CA GLY A 101 -16.72 4.52 11.16
C GLY A 101 -15.36 4.72 10.49
N LEU A 102 -15.20 4.19 9.27
CA LEU A 102 -13.95 4.30 8.52
C LEU A 102 -13.65 5.76 8.12
N TYR A 103 -14.67 6.51 7.69
CA TYR A 103 -14.52 7.92 7.35
C TYR A 103 -14.13 8.77 8.57
N HIS A 104 -14.74 8.51 9.73
CA HIS A 104 -14.37 9.20 10.97
C HIS A 104 -12.96 8.83 11.44
N LEU A 105 -12.56 7.57 11.31
CA LEU A 105 -11.18 7.14 11.58
C LEU A 105 -10.19 7.86 10.66
N TYR A 106 -10.47 7.90 9.35
CA TYR A 106 -9.65 8.62 8.37
C TYR A 106 -9.45 10.08 8.77
N ARG A 107 -10.53 10.82 9.09
CA ARG A 107 -10.40 12.22 9.53
C ARG A 107 -9.61 12.37 10.82
N ARG A 108 -9.78 11.45 11.78
CA ARG A 108 -9.04 11.48 13.05
C ARG A 108 -7.55 11.30 12.79
N VAL A 109 -7.19 10.31 11.98
CA VAL A 109 -5.80 10.05 11.57
C VAL A 109 -5.23 11.24 10.80
N GLU A 110 -5.99 11.84 9.87
CA GLU A 110 -5.56 13.02 9.11
C GLU A 110 -5.23 14.20 10.03
N ILE A 111 -6.09 14.50 11.02
CA ILE A 111 -5.88 15.58 11.99
C ILE A 111 -4.68 15.26 12.90
N GLN A 112 -4.52 14.00 13.30
CA GLN A 112 -3.40 13.57 14.14
C GLN A 112 -2.07 13.63 13.40
N LEU A 113 -2.03 13.21 12.13
CA LEU A 113 -0.83 13.26 11.28
C LEU A 113 -0.37 14.69 10.97
N LYS A 114 -1.26 15.69 11.05
CA LYS A 114 -0.86 17.10 10.95
C LYS A 114 -0.07 17.59 12.17
N LYS A 115 -0.07 16.86 13.29
CA LYS A 115 0.73 17.20 14.47
C LYS A 115 2.18 16.77 14.24
N PRO A 116 3.17 17.66 14.42
CA PRO A 116 4.57 17.35 14.13
C PRO A 116 5.09 16.18 14.97
N VAL A 117 4.60 16.03 16.21
CA VAL A 117 4.96 14.93 17.12
C VAL A 117 4.65 13.55 16.53
N LEU A 118 3.59 13.42 15.73
CA LEU A 118 3.24 12.16 15.06
C LEU A 118 3.80 12.08 13.62
N ALA A 119 3.91 13.22 12.93
CA ALA A 119 4.47 13.27 11.60
C ALA A 119 5.96 12.90 11.58
N LEU A 120 6.75 13.43 12.52
CA LEU A 120 8.20 13.24 12.56
C LEU A 120 8.62 11.76 12.65
N PRO A 121 8.13 10.94 13.60
CA PRO A 121 8.51 9.53 13.67
C PRO A 121 8.06 8.75 12.42
N LEU A 122 6.91 9.08 11.84
CA LEU A 122 6.44 8.43 10.62
C LEU A 122 7.34 8.75 9.42
N VAL A 123 7.75 10.01 9.28
CA VAL A 123 8.70 10.44 8.25
C VAL A 123 10.05 9.73 8.44
N LEU A 124 10.56 9.68 9.67
CA LEU A 124 11.79 8.96 9.98
C LEU A 124 11.69 7.47 9.64
N LEU A 125 10.55 6.83 9.89
CA LEU A 125 10.31 5.42 9.53
C LEU A 125 10.32 5.24 8.01
N ILE A 126 9.69 6.14 7.25
CA ILE A 126 9.71 6.10 5.78
C ILE A 126 11.12 6.31 5.24
N LEU A 127 11.89 7.23 5.84
CA LEU A 127 13.30 7.47 5.47
C LEU A 127 14.19 6.27 5.80
N ALA A 128 14.02 5.65 6.97
CA ALA A 128 14.71 4.41 7.32
C ALA A 128 14.40 3.28 6.33
N ASN A 129 13.13 3.11 5.96
CA ASN A 129 12.74 2.14 4.94
C ASN A 129 13.36 2.46 3.57
N TRP A 130 13.46 3.74 3.23
CA TRP A 130 14.07 4.18 1.98
C TRP A 130 15.57 3.87 1.93
N VAL A 131 16.32 4.20 3.00
CA VAL A 131 17.74 3.87 3.13
C VAL A 131 17.95 2.36 3.06
N TRP A 132 17.09 1.57 3.71
CA TRP A 132 17.15 0.12 3.61
C TRP A 132 16.91 -0.37 2.17
N ASN A 133 15.98 0.24 1.43
CA ASN A 133 15.76 -0.14 0.04
C ASN A 133 16.96 0.20 -0.86
N ILE A 134 17.63 1.33 -0.62
CA ILE A 134 18.85 1.71 -1.32
C ILE A 134 19.98 0.71 -1.01
N SER A 135 20.18 0.34 0.26
CA SER A 135 21.25 -0.60 0.65
C SER A 135 21.08 -1.99 0.05
N LYS A 136 19.83 -2.43 -0.20
CA LYS A 136 19.52 -3.68 -0.89
C LYS A 136 19.65 -3.60 -2.42
N GLY A 137 19.86 -2.41 -3.00
CA GLY A 137 19.89 -2.21 -4.45
C GLY A 137 18.56 -2.51 -5.16
N LEU A 138 17.44 -2.39 -4.43
CA LEU A 138 16.08 -2.77 -4.90
C LEU A 138 15.66 -2.08 -6.18
#